data_AF-A0A4S2UNL9-F1
#
_entry.id   AF-A0A4S2UNL9-F1
#
_cell.length_a   1.000
_cell.length_b   1.000
_cell.length_c   1.000
_cell.angle_alpha   90.00
_cell.angle_beta   90.00
_cell.angle_gamma   90.00
#
_symmetry.space_group_name_H-M   'P 1'
#
loop_
_entity.id
_entity.type
_entity.pdbx_description
1 polymer ?
#
loop_
_entity_poly.entity_id
_entity_poly.type
_entity_poly.pdbx_seq_one_letter_code
_entity_poly.pdbx_strand_id
1 'polypeptide(L)'
;MVTMTTLVIILAVVVVVAAGLFLAFGRTTGGHGLRRRFGPEYERAVARHDGDTKAAEQELSERLKRHRSLDERPLTPEARAEYTARWARVQDRFVDSPQQAVADADALLAELARDLGFPDGKDFGEQSDALSVHHAEQVDGYRRVHAARRGEGDTEEMRAALVEARGLFDVLVSNGTDGPARRDPHHAEGSGTA
;
A
#
# COMPACT_ATOMS: atom_id res chain seq x y z
N MET A 1 25.06 12.13 -46.40
CA MET A 1 23.66 12.61 -46.33
C MET A 1 22.66 11.46 -46.32
N VAL A 2 22.64 10.57 -47.32
CA VAL A 2 21.65 9.47 -47.44
C VAL A 2 21.59 8.53 -46.21
N THR A 3 22.72 8.26 -45.56
CA THR A 3 22.83 7.41 -44.35
C THR A 3 22.23 8.04 -43.09
N MET A 4 22.34 9.36 -42.93
CA MET A 4 21.71 10.10 -41.83
C MET A 4 20.19 10.13 -42.00
N THR A 5 19.70 10.34 -43.22
CA THR A 5 18.26 10.39 -43.51
C THR A 5 17.58 9.05 -43.28
N THR A 6 18.25 7.93 -43.62
CA THR A 6 17.73 6.57 -43.36
C THR A 6 17.64 6.25 -41.88
N LEU A 7 18.64 6.64 -41.09
CA LEU A 7 18.63 6.45 -39.62
C LEU A 7 17.45 7.17 -38.95
N VAL A 8 17.15 8.40 -39.36
CA VAL A 8 16.04 9.19 -38.80
C VAL A 8 14.69 8.56 -39.11
N ILE A 9 14.49 8.04 -40.33
CA ILE A 9 13.24 7.39 -40.73
C ILE A 9 13.02 6.09 -39.95
N ILE A 10 14.07 5.28 -39.77
CA ILE A 10 13.99 4.04 -38.99
C ILE A 10 13.62 4.35 -37.54
N LEU A 11 14.25 5.37 -36.94
CA LEU A 11 13.93 5.78 -35.57
C LEU A 11 12.47 6.24 -35.45
N ALA A 12 11.96 7.02 -36.39
CA ALA A 12 10.58 7.48 -36.40
C ALA A 12 9.59 6.30 -36.52
N VAL A 13 9.86 5.33 -37.39
CA VAL A 13 9.03 4.12 -37.56
C VAL A 13 9.06 3.27 -36.29
N VAL A 14 10.22 3.10 -35.65
CA VAL A 14 10.33 2.36 -34.37
C VAL A 14 9.52 3.04 -33.27
N VAL A 15 9.55 4.37 -33.17
CA VAL A 15 8.75 5.13 -32.19
C VAL A 15 7.25 4.99 -32.46
N VAL A 16 6.82 5.05 -33.73
CA VAL A 16 5.41 4.88 -34.11
C VAL A 16 4.92 3.44 -33.85
N VAL A 17 5.74 2.43 -34.15
CA VAL A 17 5.44 1.02 -33.86
C VAL A 17 5.40 0.78 -32.35
N ALA A 18 6.35 1.34 -31.58
CA ALA A 18 6.35 1.23 -30.12
C ALA A 18 5.12 1.90 -29.49
N ALA A 19 4.72 3.08 -29.98
CA ALA A 19 3.50 3.76 -29.55
C ALA A 19 2.24 2.97 -29.93
N GLY A 20 2.20 2.39 -31.14
CA GLY A 20 1.11 1.53 -31.60
C GLY A 20 0.96 0.27 -30.75
N LEU A 21 2.08 -0.39 -30.42
CA LEU A 21 2.12 -1.56 -29.54
C LEU A 21 1.71 -1.20 -28.10
N PHE A 22 2.15 -0.06 -27.57
CA PHE A 22 1.75 0.42 -26.25
C PHE A 22 0.23 0.65 -26.14
N LEU A 23 -0.38 1.22 -27.18
CA LEU A 23 -1.82 1.47 -27.24
C LEU A 23 -2.66 0.21 -27.51
N ALA A 24 -2.10 -0.76 -28.24
CA ALA A 24 -2.75 -2.03 -28.58
C ALA A 24 -2.69 -3.06 -27.44
N PHE A 25 -1.54 -3.20 -26.77
CA PHE A 25 -1.39 -4.10 -25.63
C PHE A 25 -1.96 -3.55 -24.32
N GLY A 26 -2.29 -2.25 -24.26
CA GLY A 26 -2.99 -1.65 -23.12
C GLY A 26 -4.48 -1.99 -23.03
N ARG A 27 -5.02 -2.79 -23.96
CA ARG A 27 -6.43 -3.15 -24.02
C ARG A 27 -6.62 -4.64 -23.81
N THR A 28 -7.39 -4.94 -22.76
CA THR A 28 -8.07 -6.20 -22.47
C THR A 28 -7.28 -7.25 -21.66
N THR A 29 -7.95 -7.79 -20.63
CA THR A 29 -7.57 -8.89 -19.71
C THR A 29 -6.90 -8.57 -18.36
N GLY A 30 -6.83 -7.30 -17.92
CA GLY A 30 -6.20 -6.93 -16.63
C GLY A 30 -7.14 -6.83 -15.42
N GLY A 31 -8.40 -6.44 -15.63
CA GLY A 31 -9.33 -6.04 -14.56
C GLY A 31 -9.59 -7.08 -13.48
N HIS A 32 -9.71 -8.37 -13.86
CA HIS A 32 -9.97 -9.45 -12.89
C HIS A 32 -8.79 -9.63 -11.92
N GLY A 33 -7.56 -9.44 -12.38
CA GLY A 33 -6.37 -9.52 -11.53
C GLY A 33 -6.27 -8.34 -10.58
N LEU A 34 -6.56 -7.12 -11.07
CA LEU A 34 -6.57 -5.91 -10.24
C LEU A 34 -7.68 -5.95 -9.19
N ARG A 35 -8.90 -6.33 -9.58
CA ARG A 35 -10.03 -6.47 -8.64
C ARG A 35 -9.76 -7.49 -7.56
N ARG A 36 -9.16 -8.65 -7.90
CA ARG A 36 -8.77 -9.66 -6.90
C ARG A 36 -7.68 -9.16 -5.96
N ARG A 37 -6.72 -8.35 -6.43
CA ARG A 37 -5.60 -7.86 -5.63
C ARG A 37 -5.99 -6.67 -4.73
N PHE A 38 -6.75 -5.73 -5.28
CA PHE A 38 -7.13 -4.49 -4.58
C PHE A 38 -8.44 -4.65 -3.80
N GLY A 39 -9.29 -5.63 -4.14
CA GLY A 39 -10.52 -5.90 -3.41
C GLY A 39 -11.39 -4.64 -3.28
N PRO A 40 -11.73 -4.18 -2.06
CA PRO A 40 -12.48 -2.94 -1.84
C PRO A 40 -11.87 -1.69 -2.49
N GLU A 41 -10.54 -1.63 -2.64
CA GLU A 41 -9.86 -0.50 -3.28
C GLU A 41 -10.16 -0.40 -4.77
N TYR A 42 -10.49 -1.51 -5.42
CA TYR A 42 -10.95 -1.49 -6.80
C TYR A 42 -12.28 -0.75 -6.92
N GLU A 43 -13.26 -1.11 -6.10
CA GLU A 43 -14.59 -0.49 -6.14
C GLU A 43 -14.51 1.00 -5.77
N ARG A 44 -13.65 1.36 -4.81
CA ARG A 44 -13.35 2.76 -4.49
C ARG A 44 -12.77 3.52 -5.68
N ALA A 45 -11.79 2.94 -6.39
CA ALA A 45 -11.18 3.61 -7.55
C ALA A 45 -12.23 3.81 -8.65
N VAL A 46 -13.06 2.80 -8.92
CA VAL A 46 -14.17 2.91 -9.88
C VAL A 46 -15.15 4.01 -9.47
N ALA A 47 -15.54 4.07 -8.20
CA ALA A 47 -16.42 5.12 -7.70
C ALA A 47 -15.82 6.54 -7.83
N ARG A 48 -14.49 6.68 -7.63
CA ARG A 48 -13.78 7.97 -7.78
C ARG A 48 -13.72 8.44 -9.24
N HIS A 49 -13.77 7.52 -10.19
CA HIS A 49 -13.80 7.81 -11.63
C HIS A 49 -15.21 7.76 -12.21
N ASP A 50 -16.24 8.04 -11.40
CA ASP A 50 -17.66 8.09 -11.82
C ASP A 50 -18.14 6.81 -12.53
N GLY A 51 -17.59 5.66 -12.15
CA GLY A 51 -17.89 4.37 -12.78
C GLY A 51 -17.02 4.00 -13.99
N ASP A 52 -16.07 4.86 -14.41
CA ASP A 52 -15.12 4.54 -15.46
C ASP A 52 -14.08 3.50 -14.98
N THR A 53 -14.44 2.24 -15.20
CA THR A 53 -13.58 1.08 -14.89
C THR A 53 -12.21 1.14 -15.57
N LYS A 54 -12.10 1.73 -16.77
CA LYS A 54 -10.84 1.78 -17.49
C LYS A 54 -9.89 2.79 -16.87
N ALA A 55 -10.40 3.96 -16.49
CA ALA A 55 -9.62 4.97 -15.78
C ALA A 55 -9.15 4.44 -14.41
N ALA A 56 -10.04 3.76 -13.67
CA ALA A 56 -9.71 3.13 -12.40
C ALA A 56 -8.64 2.04 -12.54
N GLU A 57 -8.77 1.13 -13.51
CA GLU A 57 -7.77 0.09 -13.78
C GLU A 57 -6.41 0.69 -14.16
N GLN A 58 -6.40 1.79 -14.92
CA GLN A 58 -5.16 2.48 -15.28
C GLN A 58 -4.47 3.06 -14.02
N GLU A 59 -5.20 3.78 -13.17
CA GLU A 59 -4.68 4.33 -11.91
C GLU A 59 -4.09 3.22 -11.02
N LEU A 60 -4.85 2.15 -10.80
CA LEU A 60 -4.43 1.03 -9.95
C LEU A 60 -3.22 0.29 -10.53
N SER A 61 -3.14 0.16 -11.85
CA SER A 61 -1.98 -0.42 -12.53
C SER A 61 -0.73 0.43 -12.36
N GLU A 62 -0.84 1.75 -12.50
CA GLU A 62 0.26 2.69 -12.25
C GLU A 62 0.70 2.69 -10.79
N ARG A 63 -0.24 2.70 -9.87
CA ARG A 63 0.01 2.58 -8.43
C ARG A 63 0.74 1.27 -8.09
N LEU A 64 0.27 0.15 -8.63
CA LEU A 64 0.90 -1.14 -8.47
C LEU A 64 2.33 -1.13 -9.02
N LYS A 65 2.56 -0.58 -10.21
CA LYS A 65 3.92 -0.47 -10.79
C LYS A 65 4.86 0.33 -9.90
N ARG A 66 4.39 1.42 -9.29
CA ARG A 66 5.20 2.28 -8.41
C ARG A 66 5.58 1.60 -7.09
N HIS A 67 4.65 0.89 -6.46
CA HIS A 67 4.81 0.46 -5.07
C HIS A 67 4.96 -1.06 -4.85
N ARG A 68 4.84 -1.89 -5.91
CA ARG A 68 4.98 -3.36 -5.80
C ARG A 68 6.32 -3.86 -5.28
N SER A 69 7.38 -3.09 -5.42
CA SER A 69 8.75 -3.48 -5.06
C SER A 69 9.19 -2.93 -3.71
N LEU A 70 8.24 -2.43 -2.90
CA LEU A 70 8.52 -2.09 -1.52
C LEU A 70 8.80 -3.37 -0.74
N ASP A 71 9.96 -3.42 -0.10
CA ASP A 71 10.34 -4.47 0.84
C ASP A 71 9.97 -4.01 2.25
N GLU A 72 8.97 -4.64 2.84
CA GLU A 72 8.53 -4.34 4.20
C GLU A 72 9.59 -4.80 5.21
N ARG A 73 10.00 -3.89 6.09
CA ARG A 73 10.99 -4.15 7.13
C ARG A 73 10.29 -4.71 8.37
N PRO A 74 10.70 -5.87 8.91
CA PRO A 74 10.08 -6.40 10.12
C PRO A 74 10.39 -5.51 11.32
N LEU A 75 9.40 -5.34 12.21
CA LEU A 75 9.59 -4.65 13.48
C LEU A 75 10.37 -5.53 14.48
N THR A 76 11.19 -4.89 15.30
CA THR A 76 11.73 -5.57 16.49
C THR A 76 10.60 -5.85 17.49
N PRO A 77 10.74 -6.87 18.36
CA PRO A 77 9.78 -7.13 19.43
C PRO A 77 9.53 -5.91 20.32
N GLU A 78 10.57 -5.12 20.59
CA GLU A 78 10.50 -3.90 21.40
C GLU A 78 9.66 -2.81 20.71
N ALA A 79 9.92 -2.55 19.42
CA ALA A 79 9.16 -1.57 18.64
C ALA A 79 7.69 -1.98 18.53
N ARG A 80 7.41 -3.27 18.31
CA ARG A 80 6.04 -3.83 18.32
C ARG A 80 5.33 -3.56 19.65
N ALA A 81 5.99 -3.80 20.77
CA ALA A 81 5.44 -3.55 22.10
C ALA A 81 5.16 -2.05 22.32
N GLU A 82 6.07 -1.19 21.87
CA GLU A 82 5.90 0.27 21.95
C GLU A 82 4.70 0.75 21.14
N TYR A 83 4.60 0.37 19.86
CA TYR A 83 3.46 0.73 19.00
C TYR A 83 2.14 0.23 19.56
N THR A 84 2.12 -0.99 20.11
CA THR A 84 0.93 -1.56 20.76
C THR A 84 0.50 -0.73 21.97
N ALA A 85 1.46 -0.34 22.82
CA ALA A 85 1.18 0.51 23.97
C ALA A 85 0.73 1.92 23.58
N ARG A 86 1.29 2.49 22.51
CA ARG A 86 0.88 3.79 21.95
C ARG A 86 -0.55 3.74 21.41
N TRP A 87 -0.90 2.68 20.68
CA TRP A 87 -2.26 2.49 20.20
C TRP A 87 -3.28 2.36 21.34
N ALA A 88 -2.94 1.67 22.44
CA ALA A 88 -3.81 1.62 23.62
C ALA A 88 -4.05 3.01 24.21
N ARG A 89 -3.01 3.84 24.35
CA ARG A 89 -3.13 5.22 24.83
C ARG A 89 -4.01 6.10 23.94
N VAL A 90 -4.00 5.87 22.62
CA VAL A 90 -4.90 6.56 21.68
C VAL A 90 -6.36 6.26 22.00
N GLN A 91 -6.69 4.99 22.25
CA GLN A 91 -8.06 4.58 22.61
C GLN A 91 -8.50 5.17 23.94
N ASP A 92 -7.63 5.14 24.96
CA ASP A 92 -7.94 5.72 26.27
C ASP A 92 -8.21 7.23 26.15
N ARG A 93 -7.38 7.95 25.37
CA ARG A 93 -7.54 9.40 25.14
C ARG A 93 -8.85 9.74 24.45
N PHE A 94 -9.43 8.83 23.66
CA PHE A 94 -10.63 9.13 22.89
C PHE A 94 -11.81 9.55 23.76
N VAL A 95 -11.92 9.00 24.98
CA VAL A 95 -13.01 9.31 25.91
C VAL A 95 -13.00 10.80 26.31
N ASP A 96 -11.81 11.33 26.58
CA ASP A 96 -11.64 12.71 27.07
C ASP A 96 -11.40 13.72 25.93
N SER A 97 -10.82 13.27 24.82
CA SER A 97 -10.39 14.14 23.72
C SER A 97 -10.44 13.42 22.37
N PRO A 98 -11.64 13.21 21.79
CA PRO A 98 -11.82 12.49 20.53
C PRO A 98 -10.95 13.00 19.38
N GLN A 99 -10.94 14.33 19.17
CA GLN A 99 -10.17 14.95 18.07
C GLN A 99 -8.67 14.69 18.21
N GLN A 100 -8.14 14.78 19.44
CA GLN A 100 -6.72 14.54 19.69
C GLN A 100 -6.39 13.05 19.52
N ALA A 101 -7.26 12.15 19.95
CA ALA A 101 -7.06 10.72 19.74
C ALA A 101 -6.99 10.34 18.25
N VAL A 102 -7.87 10.92 17.42
CA VAL A 102 -7.81 10.72 15.95
C VAL A 102 -6.52 11.28 15.36
N ALA A 103 -6.07 12.47 15.81
CA ALA A 103 -4.80 13.04 15.37
C ALA A 103 -3.59 12.19 15.79
N ASP A 104 -3.61 11.65 17.01
CA ASP A 104 -2.58 10.75 17.51
C ASP A 104 -2.58 9.42 16.72
N ALA A 105 -3.75 8.90 16.35
CA ALA A 105 -3.89 7.70 15.51
C ALA A 105 -3.31 7.90 14.11
N ASP A 106 -3.65 9.02 13.45
CA ASP A 106 -3.13 9.37 12.12
C ASP A 106 -1.59 9.42 12.14
N ALA A 107 -1.02 10.12 13.12
CA ALA A 107 0.42 10.23 13.28
C ALA A 107 1.08 8.86 13.58
N LEU A 108 0.45 8.05 14.43
CA LEU A 108 0.94 6.72 14.81
C LEU A 108 0.98 5.77 13.60
N LEU A 109 -0.06 5.76 12.77
CA LEU A 109 -0.12 4.94 11.56
C LEU A 109 0.90 5.40 10.51
N ALA A 110 1.04 6.72 10.32
CA ALA A 110 2.02 7.29 9.41
C ALA A 110 3.46 6.93 9.79
N GLU A 111 3.77 6.97 11.09
CA GLU A 111 5.07 6.60 11.63
C GLU A 111 5.33 5.09 11.52
N LEU A 112 4.37 4.26 11.92
CA LEU A 112 4.46 2.80 11.83
C LEU A 112 4.72 2.35 10.38
N ALA A 113 3.96 2.90 9.43
CA ALA A 113 4.16 2.60 8.00
C ALA A 113 5.57 3.02 7.53
N ARG A 114 6.05 4.21 7.92
CA ARG A 114 7.41 4.66 7.59
C ARG A 114 8.47 3.70 8.13
N ASP A 115 8.34 3.24 9.36
CA ASP A 115 9.31 2.36 9.99
C ASP A 115 9.36 0.99 9.30
N LEU A 116 8.21 0.50 8.84
CA LEU A 116 8.08 -0.67 7.98
C LEU A 116 8.61 -0.46 6.54
N GLY A 117 9.00 0.76 6.15
CA GLY A 117 9.63 1.04 4.86
C GLY A 117 8.70 1.66 3.81
N PHE A 118 7.44 1.96 4.15
CA PHE A 118 6.54 2.73 3.28
C PHE A 118 6.99 4.20 3.18
N PRO A 119 6.46 4.98 2.20
CA PRO A 119 6.72 6.42 2.11
C PRO A 119 6.56 7.15 3.44
N ASP A 120 7.32 8.23 3.64
CA ASP A 120 7.53 8.86 4.96
C ASP A 120 6.31 9.57 5.57
N GLY A 121 5.20 9.66 4.82
CA GLY A 121 3.94 10.23 5.26
C GLY A 121 3.85 11.75 5.09
N LYS A 122 4.82 12.41 4.42
CA LYS A 122 4.69 13.85 4.08
C LYS A 122 3.54 14.11 3.12
N ASP A 123 3.35 13.20 2.17
CA ASP A 123 2.17 13.13 1.32
C ASP A 123 1.33 11.91 1.74
N PHE A 124 0.17 12.19 2.35
CA PHE A 124 -0.79 11.16 2.74
C PHE A 124 -1.27 10.34 1.53
N GLY A 125 -1.45 10.99 0.37
CA GLY A 125 -1.87 10.33 -0.86
C GLY A 125 -0.85 9.28 -1.30
N GLU A 126 0.44 9.64 -1.31
CA GLU A 126 1.52 8.71 -1.67
C GLU A 126 1.62 7.52 -0.70
N GLN A 127 1.58 7.79 0.61
CA GLN A 127 1.68 6.73 1.61
C GLN A 127 0.46 5.81 1.59
N SER A 128 -0.75 6.36 1.48
CA SER A 128 -1.99 5.56 1.38
C SER A 128 -2.07 4.78 0.06
N ASP A 129 -1.55 5.32 -1.04
CA ASP A 129 -1.40 4.60 -2.30
C ASP A 129 -0.47 3.39 -2.13
N ALA A 130 0.69 3.57 -1.51
CA ALA A 130 1.62 2.48 -1.24
C ALA A 130 0.98 1.40 -0.33
N LEU A 131 0.33 1.81 0.77
CA LEU A 131 -0.38 0.91 1.67
C LEU A 131 -1.49 0.13 0.94
N SER A 132 -2.21 0.76 0.00
CA SER A 132 -3.28 0.08 -0.74
C SER A 132 -2.79 -1.05 -1.65
N VAL A 133 -1.49 -1.08 -2.01
CA VAL A 133 -0.91 -2.14 -2.85
C VAL A 133 -0.63 -3.43 -2.07
N HIS A 134 -0.40 -3.31 -0.76
CA HIS A 134 0.03 -4.39 0.14
C HIS A 134 -1.03 -4.75 1.20
N HIS A 135 -1.82 -3.77 1.64
CA HIS A 135 -2.87 -3.87 2.67
C HIS A 135 -4.19 -3.28 2.18
N ALA A 136 -4.61 -3.69 0.97
CA ALA A 136 -5.77 -3.12 0.27
C ALA A 136 -7.08 -3.22 1.06
N GLU A 137 -7.27 -4.28 1.83
CA GLU A 137 -8.49 -4.48 2.62
C GLU A 137 -8.57 -3.55 3.84
N GLN A 138 -7.42 -3.14 4.39
CA GLN A 138 -7.35 -2.43 5.67
C GLN A 138 -7.07 -0.92 5.52
N VAL A 139 -6.50 -0.49 4.38
CA VAL A 139 -6.10 0.92 4.16
C VAL A 139 -7.26 1.91 4.28
N ASP A 140 -8.50 1.45 4.12
CA ASP A 140 -9.68 2.29 4.30
C ASP A 140 -9.77 2.94 5.68
N GLY A 141 -9.50 2.18 6.75
CA GLY A 141 -9.55 2.69 8.11
C GLY A 141 -8.60 3.88 8.32
N TYR A 142 -7.42 3.84 7.70
CA TYR A 142 -6.48 4.96 7.74
C TYR A 142 -7.02 6.20 7.00
N ARG A 143 -7.70 6.02 5.86
CA ARG A 143 -8.34 7.15 5.17
C ARG A 143 -9.44 7.80 5.99
N ARG A 144 -10.22 7.01 6.73
CA ARG A 144 -11.26 7.56 7.62
C ARG A 144 -10.67 8.31 8.80
N VAL A 145 -9.61 7.79 9.41
CA VAL A 145 -8.86 8.50 10.46
C VAL A 145 -8.29 9.81 9.92
N HIS A 146 -7.70 9.80 8.73
CA HIS A 146 -7.15 11.01 8.13
C HIS A 146 -8.22 12.08 7.83
N ALA A 147 -9.39 11.67 7.32
CA ALA A 147 -10.52 12.57 7.10
C ALA A 147 -11.02 13.17 8.43
N ALA A 148 -11.26 12.32 9.43
CA ALA A 148 -11.70 12.73 10.76
C ALA A 148 -10.69 13.70 11.43
N ARG A 149 -9.38 13.49 11.24
CA ARG A 149 -8.33 14.41 11.70
C ARG A 149 -8.49 15.81 11.11
N ARG A 150 -8.94 15.92 9.85
CA ARG A 150 -9.22 17.21 9.19
C ARG A 150 -10.53 17.87 9.65
N GLY A 151 -11.22 17.27 10.62
CA GLY A 151 -12.49 17.76 11.14
C GLY A 151 -13.69 17.33 10.28
N GLU A 152 -13.52 16.30 9.46
CA GLU A 152 -14.63 15.71 8.71
C GLU A 152 -15.35 14.71 9.60
N GLY A 153 -16.51 15.12 10.09
CA GLY A 153 -17.44 14.26 10.81
C GLY A 153 -17.58 14.54 12.30
N ASP A 154 -18.54 13.88 12.92
CA ASP A 154 -18.84 13.98 14.34
C ASP A 154 -18.05 12.96 15.20
N THR A 155 -18.24 13.00 16.51
CA THR A 155 -17.55 12.09 17.44
C THR A 155 -17.90 10.61 17.21
N GLU A 156 -19.08 10.30 16.68
CA GLU A 156 -19.47 8.92 16.33
C GLU A 156 -18.63 8.44 15.13
N GLU A 157 -18.52 9.27 14.10
CA GLU A 157 -17.73 8.99 12.92
C GLU A 157 -16.23 8.86 13.26
N MET A 158 -15.72 9.69 14.17
CA MET A 158 -14.35 9.56 14.70
C MET A 158 -14.13 8.21 15.39
N ARG A 159 -15.11 7.73 16.17
CA ARG A 159 -15.01 6.43 16.83
C ARG A 159 -15.00 5.31 15.82
N ALA A 160 -15.90 5.35 14.83
CA ALA A 160 -15.94 4.38 13.75
C ALA A 160 -14.62 4.34 12.98
N ALA A 161 -14.04 5.50 12.68
CA ALA A 161 -12.75 5.62 12.02
C ALA A 161 -11.63 4.92 12.82
N LEU A 162 -11.55 5.14 14.13
CA LEU A 162 -10.56 4.46 14.99
C LEU A 162 -10.76 2.94 15.03
N VAL A 163 -12.01 2.48 15.11
CA VAL A 163 -12.34 1.05 15.12
C VAL A 163 -11.89 0.39 13.82
N GLU A 164 -12.13 1.02 12.67
CA GLU A 164 -11.72 0.45 11.38
C GLU A 164 -10.21 0.53 11.15
N ALA A 165 -9.57 1.63 11.57
CA ALA A 165 -8.13 1.79 11.49
C ALA A 165 -7.36 0.75 12.31
N ARG A 166 -8.00 0.13 13.32
CA ARG A 166 -7.41 -0.97 14.08
C ARG A 166 -6.98 -2.13 13.19
N GLY A 167 -7.75 -2.44 12.14
CA GLY A 167 -7.41 -3.51 11.21
C GLY A 167 -6.08 -3.27 10.50
N LEU A 168 -5.82 -2.01 10.07
CA LEU A 168 -4.54 -1.66 9.46
C LEU A 168 -3.41 -1.70 10.49
N PHE A 169 -3.65 -1.17 11.69
CA PHE A 169 -2.66 -1.23 12.76
C PHE A 169 -2.24 -2.69 13.06
N ASP A 170 -3.22 -3.60 13.17
CA ASP A 170 -2.96 -5.00 13.51
C ASP A 170 -2.16 -5.72 12.44
N VAL A 171 -2.44 -5.51 11.15
CA VAL A 171 -1.66 -6.14 10.07
C VAL A 171 -0.25 -5.57 10.00
N LEU A 172 -0.09 -4.24 10.10
CA LEU A 172 1.20 -3.57 10.05
C LEU A 172 2.09 -3.97 11.23
N VAL A 173 1.52 -4.03 12.44
CA VAL A 173 2.29 -4.46 13.60
C VAL A 173 2.65 -5.94 13.48
N SER A 174 1.77 -6.79 12.93
CA SER A 174 1.98 -8.24 12.78
C SER A 174 3.03 -8.62 11.73
N ASN A 175 3.38 -7.73 10.80
CA ASN A 175 4.45 -7.96 9.83
C ASN A 175 5.78 -8.29 10.52
N GLY A 176 6.15 -9.57 10.48
CA GLY A 176 7.26 -10.17 11.22
C GLY A 176 7.02 -11.59 11.74
N THR A 177 5.78 -12.10 11.71
CA THR A 177 5.48 -13.48 12.17
C THR A 177 5.68 -14.56 11.10
N ASP A 178 5.80 -14.19 9.81
CA ASP A 178 5.96 -15.14 8.69
C ASP A 178 7.30 -15.00 7.95
N GLY A 179 8.37 -14.65 8.67
CA GLY A 179 9.71 -14.95 8.17
C GLY A 179 9.86 -16.48 8.17
N PRO A 180 10.09 -17.17 7.03
CA PRO A 180 10.36 -18.59 7.07
C PRO A 180 11.58 -18.77 7.95
N ALA A 181 11.38 -19.43 9.10
CA ALA A 181 12.47 -20.04 9.83
C ALA A 181 13.33 -20.73 8.78
N ARG A 182 14.57 -20.25 8.59
CA ARG A 182 15.56 -20.92 7.75
C ARG A 182 15.66 -22.34 8.30
N ARG A 183 14.90 -23.25 7.72
CA ARG A 183 15.22 -24.67 7.74
C ARG A 183 16.49 -24.74 6.93
N ASP A 184 17.64 -24.66 7.59
CA ASP A 184 18.89 -25.12 7.00
C ASP A 184 18.73 -26.62 6.76
N PRO A 185 18.66 -27.11 5.50
CA PRO A 185 18.65 -28.54 5.22
C PRO A 185 20.08 -29.07 5.01
N HIS A 186 21.11 -28.26 5.25
CA HIS A 186 22.50 -28.60 4.91
C HIS A 186 23.42 -28.63 6.12
N HIS A 187 23.19 -29.57 7.04
CA HIS A 187 24.26 -30.12 7.88
C HIS A 187 23.91 -31.52 8.39
N ALA A 188 24.28 -32.55 7.62
CA ALA A 188 24.90 -33.81 8.09
C ALA A 188 24.97 -34.83 6.93
N GLU A 189 25.85 -34.57 5.95
CA GLU A 189 26.54 -35.66 5.26
C GLU A 189 27.86 -35.91 5.98
N GLY A 190 28.15 -37.18 6.27
CA GLY A 190 29.49 -37.67 6.54
C GLY A 190 29.66 -38.42 7.84
N SER A 191 29.53 -39.76 7.79
CA SER A 191 30.55 -40.69 8.30
C SER A 191 29.97 -42.10 8.43
N GLY A 192 30.50 -43.06 7.67
CA GLY A 192 30.27 -44.48 7.94
C GLY A 192 30.50 -45.46 6.81
N THR A 193 31.58 -45.31 6.03
CA THR A 193 32.14 -46.45 5.29
C THR A 193 33.20 -47.15 6.14
N ALA A 194 32.88 -48.36 6.58
CA ALA A 194 33.80 -49.49 6.77
C ALA A 194 32.97 -50.76 6.96
#